data_AF-A0A1J3DTT1-F1
#
_entry.id   AF-A0A1J3DTT1-F1
#
_cell.length_a   1.000
_cell.length_b   1.000
_cell.length_c   1.000
_cell.angle_alpha   90.00
_cell.angle_beta   90.00
_cell.angle_gamma   90.00
#
_symmetry.space_group_name_H-M   'P 1'
#
loop_
_entity.id
_entity.type
_entity.pdbx_description
1 polymer ?
#
loop_
_entity_poly.entity_id
_entity_poly.type
_entity_poly.pdbx_seq_one_letter_code
_entity_poly.pdbx_strand_id
1 'polypeptide(L)'
;MTEYWVSQGNKWCEFCKIWIQNNPSSIRNHDLGKRHQECVDKKLTDMREKSAAKDKLLKQNEKLLQQIEAKATRSYQKDMATAQEVAKANGAPEDGTREKQHQREKRLLLLSHFQIGRLTVLLDTITTRAMVFTMIPSLDSITVTQ
;
A
#
# COMPACT_ATOMS: atom_id res chain seq x y z
N MET A 1 6.33 -13.72 -60.12
CA MET A 1 6.63 -13.19 -58.78
C MET A 1 6.02 -11.81 -58.68
N THR A 2 5.09 -11.60 -57.76
CA THR A 2 4.51 -10.28 -57.49
C THR A 2 5.34 -9.60 -56.41
N GLU A 3 6.01 -8.49 -56.74
CA GLU A 3 6.76 -7.70 -55.76
C GLU A 3 5.79 -7.08 -54.74
N TYR A 4 6.07 -7.33 -53.46
CA TYR A 4 5.32 -6.78 -52.34
C TYR A 4 5.80 -5.35 -52.07
N TRP A 5 4.99 -4.36 -52.43
CA TRP A 5 5.26 -2.96 -52.06
C TRP A 5 4.92 -2.72 -50.59
N VAL A 6 5.90 -2.23 -49.84
CA VAL A 6 5.74 -1.74 -48.47
C VAL A 6 6.00 -0.24 -48.48
N SER A 7 5.04 0.55 -47.99
CA SER A 7 5.25 1.98 -47.80
C SER A 7 6.28 2.21 -46.70
N GLN A 8 7.25 3.09 -46.97
CA GLN A 8 8.17 3.55 -45.92
C GLN A 8 7.41 4.50 -45.01
N GLY A 9 7.30 4.15 -43.72
CA GLY A 9 6.62 4.98 -42.72
C GLY A 9 7.37 6.28 -42.41
N ASN A 10 6.83 7.08 -41.49
CA ASN A 10 7.49 8.26 -40.94
C ASN A 10 7.91 8.02 -39.48
N LYS A 11 9.07 8.55 -39.08
CA LYS A 11 9.59 8.55 -37.70
C LYS A 11 9.18 9.85 -37.01
N TRP A 12 8.67 9.76 -35.78
CA TRP A 12 8.46 10.91 -34.92
C TRP A 12 9.74 11.29 -34.16
N CYS A 13 10.04 12.57 -34.07
CA CYS A 13 11.10 13.07 -33.19
C CYS A 13 10.53 13.75 -31.95
N GLU A 14 10.89 13.27 -30.77
CA GLU A 14 10.36 13.74 -29.48
C GLU A 14 10.83 15.14 -29.10
N PHE A 15 12.07 15.50 -29.41
CA PHE A 15 12.63 16.82 -29.11
C PHE A 15 12.09 17.89 -30.04
N CYS A 16 12.08 17.57 -31.34
CA CYS A 16 11.72 18.51 -32.39
C CYS A 16 10.22 18.57 -32.69
N LYS A 17 9.45 17.59 -32.21
CA LYS A 17 8.00 17.43 -32.43
C LYS A 17 7.60 17.51 -33.91
N ILE A 18 8.33 16.80 -34.77
CA ILE A 18 8.03 16.69 -36.20
C ILE A 18 8.10 15.24 -36.66
N TRP A 19 7.37 14.95 -37.74
CA TRP A 19 7.49 13.72 -38.49
C TRP A 19 8.61 13.84 -39.52
N ILE A 20 9.47 12.83 -39.60
CA ILE A 20 10.61 12.73 -40.51
C ILE A 20 10.41 11.45 -41.33
N GLN A 21 10.88 11.44 -42.58
CA GLN A 21 10.86 10.22 -43.39
C GLN A 21 11.71 9.12 -42.76
N ASN A 22 11.26 7.86 -42.79
CA ASN A 22 12.00 6.71 -42.26
C ASN A 22 13.14 6.27 -43.20
N ASN A 23 14.07 7.19 -43.48
CA ASN A 23 15.28 6.94 -44.23
C ASN A 23 16.48 7.23 -43.30
N PRO A 24 17.50 6.35 -43.24
CA PRO A 24 18.59 6.49 -42.28
C PRO A 24 19.40 7.79 -42.45
N SER A 25 19.56 8.28 -43.68
CA SER A 25 20.24 9.54 -43.98
C SER A 25 19.41 10.75 -43.53
N SER A 26 18.09 10.74 -43.73
CA SER A 26 17.16 11.79 -43.30
C SER A 26 17.10 11.89 -41.78
N ILE A 27 17.05 10.74 -41.11
CA ILE A 27 17.11 10.65 -39.65
C ILE A 27 18.44 11.21 -39.15
N ARG A 28 19.58 10.78 -39.71
CA ARG A 28 20.90 11.26 -39.30
C ARG A 28 21.06 12.77 -39.51
N ASN A 29 20.65 13.29 -40.67
CA ASN A 29 20.73 14.72 -40.97
C ASN A 29 19.82 15.54 -40.06
N HIS A 30 18.67 14.98 -39.66
CA HIS A 30 17.81 15.61 -38.66
C HIS A 30 18.47 15.66 -37.28
N ASP A 31 18.99 14.51 -36.80
CA ASP A 31 19.58 14.38 -35.47
C ASP A 31 20.86 15.23 -35.32
N LEU A 32 21.64 15.38 -36.39
CA LEU A 32 22.81 16.26 -36.46
C LEU A 32 22.46 17.72 -36.77
N GLY A 33 21.20 18.03 -37.07
CA GLY A 33 20.77 19.38 -37.41
C GLY A 33 20.82 20.31 -36.19
N LYS A 34 21.21 21.57 -36.40
CA LYS A 34 21.32 22.58 -35.32
C LYS A 34 20.06 22.70 -34.48
N ARG A 35 18.88 22.70 -35.12
CA ARG A 35 17.60 22.77 -34.42
C ARG A 35 17.39 21.61 -33.45
N HIS A 36 17.79 20.39 -33.85
CA HIS A 36 17.67 19.22 -33.00
C HIS A 36 18.60 19.33 -31.79
N GLN A 37 19.86 19.66 -32.03
CA GLN A 37 20.87 19.84 -30.98
C GLN A 37 20.45 20.92 -29.98
N GLU A 38 20.00 22.08 -30.45
CA GLU A 38 19.51 23.16 -29.59
C GLU A 38 18.28 22.74 -28.76
N CYS A 39 17.36 21.96 -29.32
CA CYS A 39 16.20 21.44 -28.59
C CYS A 39 16.63 20.42 -27.50
N VAL A 40 17.61 19.57 -27.81
CA VAL A 40 18.19 18.61 -26.85
C VAL A 40 18.90 19.35 -25.72
N ASP A 41 19.72 20.35 -26.05
CA ASP A 41 20.46 21.15 -25.07
C ASP A 41 19.50 21.91 -24.15
N LYS A 42 18.48 22.57 -24.73
CA LYS A 42 17.42 23.24 -23.96
C LYS A 42 16.69 22.26 -23.04
N LYS A 43 16.37 21.06 -23.53
CA LYS A 43 15.72 20.04 -22.70
C LYS A 43 16.61 19.60 -21.55
N LEU A 44 17.92 19.48 -21.79
CA LEU A 44 18.89 19.09 -20.78
C LEU A 44 19.08 20.18 -19.72
N THR A 45 19.17 21.45 -20.11
CA THR A 45 19.22 22.59 -19.17
C THR A 45 17.95 22.67 -18.34
N ASP A 46 16.79 22.59 -18.99
CA ASP A 46 15.47 22.55 -18.35
C ASP A 46 15.37 21.46 -17.29
N MET A 47 15.88 20.25 -17.59
CA MET A 47 15.83 19.13 -16.65
C MET A 47 16.66 19.40 -15.39
N ARG A 48 17.86 19.97 -15.54
CA ARG A 48 18.73 20.34 -14.41
C ARG A 48 18.13 21.45 -13.56
N GLU A 49 17.55 22.47 -14.19
CA GLU A 49 16.89 23.57 -13.48
C GLU A 49 15.63 23.09 -12.77
N LYS A 50 14.81 22.26 -13.42
CA LYS A 50 13.61 21.67 -12.84
C LYS A 50 13.94 20.75 -11.66
N SER A 51 15.02 19.98 -11.71
CA SER A 51 15.41 19.16 -10.55
C SER A 51 15.83 20.05 -9.37
N ALA A 52 16.67 21.07 -9.60
CA ALA A 52 17.09 21.98 -8.55
C ALA A 52 15.92 22.80 -7.96
N ALA A 53 14.96 23.22 -8.79
CA ALA A 53 13.76 23.90 -8.34
C ALA A 53 12.84 22.98 -7.52
N LYS A 54 12.64 21.74 -7.97
CA LYS A 54 11.87 20.73 -7.23
C LYS A 54 12.46 20.47 -5.84
N ASP A 55 13.77 20.32 -5.73
CA ASP A 55 14.43 20.08 -4.43
C ASP A 55 14.23 21.25 -3.46
N LYS A 56 14.28 22.49 -3.96
CA LYS A 56 13.99 23.68 -3.15
C LYS A 56 12.53 23.72 -2.70
N LEU A 57 11.60 23.43 -3.61
CA LEU A 57 10.16 23.39 -3.32
C LEU A 57 9.83 22.29 -2.31
N LEU A 58 10.44 21.10 -2.42
CA LEU A 58 10.26 20.01 -1.46
C LEU A 58 10.70 20.43 -0.06
N LYS A 59 11.90 21.03 0.08
CA LYS A 59 12.39 21.55 1.37
C LYS A 59 11.49 22.65 1.95
N GLN A 60 10.91 23.51 1.11
CA GLN A 60 9.97 24.53 1.56
C GLN A 60 8.65 23.90 2.02
N ASN A 61 8.11 22.94 1.26
CA ASN A 61 6.89 22.22 1.62
C ASN A 61 7.07 21.46 2.93
N GLU A 62 8.18 20.75 3.14
CA GLU A 62 8.48 20.06 4.39
C GLU A 62 8.45 21.02 5.60
N LYS A 63 9.08 22.19 5.47
CA LYS A 63 9.04 23.22 6.52
C LYS A 63 7.63 23.74 6.78
N LEU A 64 6.85 23.97 5.73
CA LEU A 64 5.47 24.42 5.86
C LEU A 64 4.60 23.36 6.54
N LEU A 65 4.77 22.09 6.18
CA LEU A 65 4.06 20.97 6.82
C LEU A 65 4.41 20.88 8.31
N GLN A 66 5.69 20.97 8.68
CA GLN A 66 6.10 20.99 10.09
C GLN A 66 5.46 22.15 10.87
N GLN A 67 5.34 23.34 10.26
CA GLN A 67 4.68 24.49 10.89
C GLN A 67 3.17 24.26 11.07
N ILE A 68 2.52 23.68 10.06
CA ILE A 68 1.11 23.33 10.10
C ILE A 68 0.85 22.29 11.20
N GLU A 69 1.64 21.22 11.23
CA GLU A 69 1.55 20.18 12.26
C GLU A 69 1.75 20.77 13.66
N ALA A 70 2.80 21.56 13.87
CA ALA A 70 3.05 22.18 15.16
C ALA A 70 1.92 23.12 15.59
N LYS A 71 1.32 23.87 14.65
CA LYS A 71 0.15 24.72 14.94
C LYS A 71 -1.09 23.89 15.25
N ALA A 72 -1.33 22.81 14.50
CA ALA A 72 -2.45 21.92 14.71
C ALA A 72 -2.36 21.22 16.07
N THR A 73 -1.19 20.69 16.45
CA THR A 73 -0.98 20.07 17.77
C THR A 73 -1.20 21.06 18.91
N ARG A 74 -0.70 22.30 18.78
CA ARG A 74 -0.94 23.35 19.80
C ARG A 74 -2.42 23.72 19.91
N SER A 75 -3.12 23.85 18.79
CA SER A 75 -4.57 24.12 18.80
C SER A 75 -5.31 22.97 19.49
N TYR A 76 -5.02 21.74 19.08
CA TYR A 76 -5.64 20.54 19.64
C TYR A 76 -5.43 20.43 21.15
N GLN A 77 -4.22 20.70 21.64
CA GLN A 77 -3.94 20.70 23.09
C GLN A 77 -4.78 21.75 23.84
N LYS A 78 -4.93 22.95 23.27
CA LYS A 78 -5.79 24.00 23.85
C LYS A 78 -7.25 23.58 23.84
N ASP A 79 -7.74 23.05 22.73
CA ASP A 79 -9.12 22.60 22.59
C ASP A 79 -9.42 21.45 23.57
N MET A 80 -8.48 20.55 23.80
CA MET A 80 -8.59 19.50 24.82
C MET A 80 -8.62 20.04 26.25
N ALA A 81 -7.75 21.01 26.58
CA ALA A 81 -7.77 21.65 27.90
C ALA A 81 -9.09 22.40 28.15
N THR A 82 -9.54 23.19 27.18
CA THR A 82 -10.83 23.89 27.26
C THR A 82 -12.00 22.91 27.33
N ALA A 83 -12.00 21.82 26.56
CA ALA A 83 -13.02 20.79 26.66
C ALA A 83 -13.07 20.14 28.04
N GLN A 84 -11.91 19.89 28.67
CA GLN A 84 -11.84 19.38 30.04
C GLN A 84 -12.35 20.39 31.07
N GLU A 85 -12.01 21.69 30.93
CA GLU A 85 -12.51 22.75 31.81
C GLU A 85 -14.03 22.91 31.70
N VAL A 86 -14.56 22.92 30.47
CA VAL A 86 -16.00 22.97 30.20
C VAL A 86 -16.70 21.72 30.73
N ALA A 87 -16.12 20.53 30.58
CA ALA A 87 -16.67 19.30 31.14
C ALA A 87 -16.75 19.34 32.67
N LYS A 88 -15.67 19.80 33.34
CA LYS A 88 -15.63 19.99 34.80
C LYS A 88 -16.65 21.04 35.26
N ALA A 89 -16.75 22.17 34.57
CA ALA A 89 -17.69 23.24 34.91
C ALA A 89 -19.16 22.81 34.74
N ASN A 90 -19.46 21.95 33.76
CA ASN A 90 -20.81 21.41 33.54
C ASN A 90 -21.10 20.13 34.36
N GLY A 91 -20.21 19.72 35.27
CA GLY A 91 -20.41 18.53 36.11
C GLY A 91 -20.48 17.22 35.32
N ALA A 92 -19.90 17.16 34.12
CA ALA A 92 -19.88 15.94 33.33
C ALA A 92 -19.02 14.87 34.04
N PRO A 93 -19.52 13.64 34.23
CA PRO A 93 -18.79 12.60 34.94
C PRO A 93 -17.47 12.30 34.22
N GLU A 94 -16.38 12.23 34.99
CA GLU A 94 -15.08 11.77 34.49
C GLU A 94 -15.25 10.50 33.65
N ASP A 95 -14.52 10.42 32.53
CA ASP A 95 -14.56 9.38 31.49
C ASP A 95 -14.09 7.99 31.98
N GLY A 96 -14.67 7.49 33.07
CA GLY A 96 -14.55 6.11 33.53
C GLY A 96 -15.38 5.15 32.68
N THR A 97 -16.23 5.65 31.78
CA THR A 97 -17.09 4.84 30.91
C THR A 97 -16.29 4.17 29.81
N ARG A 98 -15.33 4.89 29.19
CA ARG A 98 -14.47 4.35 28.13
C ARG A 98 -13.42 3.39 28.67
N GLU A 99 -12.87 3.67 29.86
CA GLU A 99 -11.99 2.75 30.60
C GLU A 99 -12.73 1.45 30.95
N LYS A 100 -13.95 1.54 31.49
CA LYS A 100 -14.80 0.36 31.81
C LYS A 100 -15.22 -0.41 30.56
N GLN A 101 -15.50 0.27 29.44
CA GLN A 101 -15.79 -0.38 28.16
C GLN A 101 -14.56 -1.14 27.65
N HIS A 102 -13.38 -0.52 27.67
CA HIS A 102 -12.13 -1.16 27.27
C HIS A 102 -11.78 -2.38 28.17
N GLN A 103 -12.07 -2.29 29.47
CA GLN A 103 -11.90 -3.40 30.41
C GLN A 103 -12.93 -4.52 30.21
N ARG A 104 -14.18 -4.18 29.84
CA ARG A 104 -15.21 -5.16 29.43
C ARG A 104 -14.82 -5.84 28.12
N GLU A 105 -14.30 -5.12 27.13
CA GLU A 105 -13.82 -5.66 25.86
C GLU A 105 -12.63 -6.59 26.07
N LYS A 106 -11.63 -6.18 26.86
CA LYS A 106 -10.51 -7.05 27.27
C LYS A 106 -10.99 -8.32 27.96
N ARG A 107 -12.00 -8.22 28.84
CA ARG A 107 -12.59 -9.39 29.51
C ARG A 107 -13.34 -10.28 28.53
N LEU A 108 -14.11 -9.71 27.60
CA LEU A 108 -14.81 -10.46 26.54
C LEU A 108 -13.84 -11.22 25.63
N LEU A 109 -12.71 -10.61 25.25
CA LEU A 109 -11.65 -11.27 24.47
C LEU A 109 -10.97 -12.40 25.25
N LEU A 110 -10.73 -12.23 26.55
CA LEU A 110 -10.18 -13.30 27.39
C LEU A 110 -11.16 -14.49 27.53
N LEU A 111 -12.46 -14.23 27.66
CA LEU A 111 -13.48 -15.29 27.70
C LEU A 111 -13.62 -16.00 26.35
N SER A 112 -13.53 -15.30 25.23
CA SER A 112 -13.57 -15.96 23.91
C SER A 112 -12.34 -16.84 23.69
N HIS A 113 -11.15 -16.39 24.08
CA HIS A 113 -9.93 -17.21 24.02
C HIS A 113 -10.02 -18.45 24.93
N PHE A 114 -10.60 -18.32 26.13
CA PHE A 114 -10.83 -19.46 27.01
C PHE A 114 -11.84 -20.47 26.41
N GLN A 115 -12.90 -19.97 25.76
CA GLN A 115 -13.89 -20.82 25.09
C GLN A 115 -13.31 -21.54 23.87
N ILE A 116 -12.47 -20.85 23.07
CA ILE A 116 -11.75 -21.44 21.93
C ILE A 116 -10.80 -22.54 22.42
N GLY A 117 -10.03 -22.29 23.48
CA GLY A 117 -9.15 -23.31 24.08
C GLY A 117 -9.90 -24.53 24.64
N ARG A 118 -11.14 -24.35 25.11
CA ARG A 118 -11.99 -25.46 25.54
C ARG A 118 -12.52 -26.29 24.36
N LEU A 119 -12.84 -25.64 23.23
CA LEU A 119 -13.22 -26.34 22.00
C LEU A 119 -12.05 -27.13 21.41
N THR A 120 -10.83 -26.60 21.39
CA THR A 120 -9.68 -27.33 20.83
C THR A 120 -9.38 -28.61 21.63
N VAL A 121 -9.38 -28.55 22.96
CA VAL A 121 -9.18 -29.74 23.81
C VAL A 121 -10.29 -30.79 23.62
N LEU A 122 -11.53 -30.35 23.36
CA LEU A 122 -12.66 -31.24 23.04
C LEU A 122 -12.47 -31.91 21.68
N LEU A 123 -12.03 -31.18 20.65
CA LEU A 123 -11.71 -31.78 19.35
C LEU A 123 -10.51 -32.74 19.45
N ASP A 124 -9.49 -32.40 20.23
CA ASP A 124 -8.31 -33.24 20.42
C ASP A 124 -8.67 -34.55 21.14
N THR A 125 -9.56 -34.50 22.14
CA THR A 125 -10.05 -35.70 22.83
C THR A 125 -11.00 -36.55 21.98
N ILE A 126 -11.84 -35.94 21.14
CA ILE A 126 -12.68 -36.65 20.17
C ILE A 126 -11.81 -37.33 19.11
N THR A 127 -10.82 -36.64 18.57
CA THR A 127 -9.91 -37.16 17.53
C THR A 127 -9.06 -38.30 18.07
N THR A 128 -8.54 -38.16 19.30
CA THR A 128 -7.76 -39.22 19.96
C THR A 128 -8.62 -40.45 20.28
N ARG A 129 -9.88 -40.27 20.72
CA ARG A 129 -10.82 -41.39 20.94
C ARG A 129 -11.25 -42.08 19.64
N ALA A 130 -11.43 -41.33 18.55
CA ALA A 130 -11.75 -41.89 17.24
C ALA A 130 -10.60 -42.76 16.71
N MET A 131 -9.34 -42.32 16.85
CA MET A 131 -8.17 -43.11 16.43
C MET A 131 -8.03 -44.42 17.23
N VAL A 132 -8.29 -44.41 18.54
CA VAL A 132 -8.24 -45.64 19.37
C VAL A 132 -9.37 -46.62 19.02
N PHE A 133 -10.55 -46.15 18.60
CA PHE A 133 -11.67 -47.02 18.22
C PHE A 133 -11.46 -47.73 16.87
N THR A 134 -10.62 -47.20 15.99
CA THR A 134 -10.31 -47.83 14.68
C THR A 134 -9.26 -48.95 14.73
N MET A 135 -8.64 -49.22 15.89
CA MET A 135 -7.63 -50.28 16.05
C MET A 135 -8.15 -51.51 16.82
N ILE A 136 -9.38 -51.93 16.53
CA ILE A 136 -9.88 -53.26 16.90
C ILE A 136 -9.96 -54.09 15.60
N PRO A 137 -9.01 -54.99 15.32
CA PRO A 137 -9.07 -55.80 14.10
C PRO A 137 -10.20 -56.83 14.21
N SER A 138 -11.06 -56.81 13.19
CA SER A 138 -12.12 -57.75 12.88
C SER A 138 -11.58 -59.18 12.72
N LEU A 139 -11.94 -60.06 13.67
CA LEU A 139 -12.04 -61.50 13.42
C LEU A 139 -13.29 -61.70 12.55
N ASP A 140 -13.11 -62.15 11.30
CA ASP A 140 -14.07 -62.97 10.54
C ASP A 140 -13.53 -63.23 9.13
N SER A 141 -12.88 -64.38 8.91
CA SER A 141 -12.91 -65.19 7.68
C SER A 141 -11.82 -66.29 7.67
N ILE A 142 -12.05 -67.39 8.41
CA ILE A 142 -11.48 -68.70 8.07
C ILE A 142 -12.62 -69.73 8.14
N THR A 143 -13.23 -70.01 6.99
CA THR A 143 -14.03 -71.22 6.71
C THR A 143 -13.42 -71.82 5.44
N VAL A 144 -12.63 -72.90 5.54
CA VAL A 144 -13.04 -74.31 5.41
C VAL A 144 -13.68 -74.62 4.05
N THR A 145 -12.94 -75.42 3.28
CA THR A 145 -13.28 -76.50 2.29
C THR A 145 -12.37 -76.39 1.06
N GLN A 146 -11.92 -77.44 0.38
CA GLN A 146 -11.85 -78.90 0.54
C GLN A 146 -10.70 -79.32 -0.40
#